data_AF-A0A968J4V3-F1
#
_entry.id   AF-A0A968J4V3-F1
#
_cell.length_a   1.000
_cell.length_b   1.000
_cell.length_c   1.000
_cell.angle_alpha   90.00
_cell.angle_beta   90.00
_cell.angle_gamma   90.00
#
_symmetry.space_group_name_H-M   'P 1'
#
loop_
_entity.id
_entity.type
_entity.pdbx_description
1 polymer ?
#
loop_
_entity_poly.entity_id
_entity_poly.type
_entity_poly.pdbx_seq_one_letter_code
_entity_poly.pdbx_strand_id
1 'polypeptide(L)'
;MAVTYPRKFRNQLSAQDVLDQVVRDRTAHMATLNRYRFSEQRSCKDLTETIEALNGEPPALVRDLSHHIVDEARHAAWLTDLLCDLGESVGMPPGGVYIDEFTRLVPSATEVTATDKALGTLAAINVAEKRGCEYFAAHIRALDKAPQTAENQAIRDTIAKILPEEAGHVRWGNRKLAELAQQSPEMRTKVEQAKQKYMAIEQAAFESGMDILAGAELRRMENVLKVAETLPVWERPQYLLEKLPEALLAPDLQRTRLDVLQKAWQRDPVAFFSKFLPMFLSGTPQTAA
;
A
#
# COMPACT_ATOMS: atom_id res chain seq x y z
N MET A 1 5.44 -18.80 -14.66
CA MET A 1 6.40 -17.67 -14.76
C MET A 1 6.41 -16.91 -13.45
N ALA A 2 7.58 -16.70 -12.86
CA ALA A 2 7.72 -16.08 -11.55
C ALA A 2 7.40 -14.58 -11.59
N VAL A 3 6.56 -14.12 -10.66
CA VAL A 3 6.30 -12.69 -10.43
C VAL A 3 7.60 -12.07 -9.90
N THR A 4 8.07 -11.01 -10.55
CA THR A 4 9.27 -10.27 -10.12
C THR A 4 8.88 -9.26 -9.05
N TYR A 5 9.33 -9.50 -7.82
CA TYR A 5 9.10 -8.61 -6.68
C TYR A 5 10.16 -7.49 -6.61
N PRO A 6 9.87 -6.36 -5.95
CA PRO A 6 10.82 -5.26 -5.77
C PRO A 6 12.11 -5.72 -5.07
N ARG A 7 13.25 -5.14 -5.47
CA ARG A 7 14.56 -5.43 -4.85
C ARG A 7 14.64 -4.82 -3.44
N LYS A 8 15.12 -5.63 -2.48
CA LYS A 8 15.45 -5.20 -1.11
C LYS A 8 16.47 -4.05 -1.13
N PHE A 9 16.16 -2.95 -0.44
CA PHE A 9 17.18 -2.03 0.07
C PHE A 9 17.66 -2.49 1.46
N ARG A 10 18.93 -2.22 1.78
CA ARG A 10 19.59 -2.63 3.04
C ARG A 10 18.75 -2.17 4.25
N ASN A 11 18.46 -3.10 5.16
CA ASN A 11 17.76 -2.92 6.46
C ASN A 11 16.22 -2.80 6.46
N GLN A 12 15.51 -3.13 5.38
CA GLN A 12 14.04 -3.16 5.39
C GLN A 12 13.49 -4.56 5.69
N LEU A 13 12.47 -4.63 6.57
CA LEU A 13 11.71 -5.86 6.84
C LEU A 13 10.90 -6.24 5.60
N SER A 14 10.94 -7.52 5.20
CA SER A 14 10.07 -8.01 4.12
C SER A 14 8.62 -8.20 4.60
N ALA A 15 7.66 -8.31 3.67
CA ALA A 15 6.28 -8.65 4.01
C ALA A 15 6.22 -9.96 4.84
N GLN A 16 7.10 -10.93 4.56
CA GLN A 16 7.20 -12.15 5.35
C GLN A 16 7.69 -11.88 6.78
N ASP A 17 8.72 -11.06 6.95
CA ASP A 17 9.29 -10.75 8.28
C ASP A 17 8.27 -10.01 9.15
N VAL A 18 7.49 -9.11 8.54
CA VAL A 18 6.39 -8.41 9.20
C VAL A 18 5.30 -9.40 9.61
N LEU A 19 4.81 -10.22 8.67
CA LEU A 19 3.66 -11.08 8.93
C LEU A 19 3.97 -12.25 9.86
N ASP A 20 5.20 -12.78 9.86
CA ASP A 20 5.63 -13.79 10.83
C ASP A 20 5.54 -13.28 12.30
N GLN A 21 5.61 -11.95 12.51
CA GLN A 21 5.39 -11.32 13.81
C GLN A 21 3.91 -10.99 14.05
N VAL A 22 3.23 -10.43 13.05
CA VAL A 22 1.82 -10.00 13.15
C VAL A 22 0.92 -11.18 13.52
N VAL A 23 1.08 -12.35 12.92
CA VAL A 23 0.22 -13.52 13.23
C VAL A 23 0.35 -14.04 14.67
N ARG A 24 1.39 -13.61 15.41
CA ARG A 24 1.62 -14.00 16.81
C ARG A 24 0.95 -13.05 17.80
N ASP A 25 0.61 -11.84 17.39
CA ASP A 25 -0.11 -10.86 18.20
C ASP A 25 -1.50 -10.66 17.62
N ARG A 26 -2.52 -11.19 18.30
CA ARG A 26 -3.91 -11.13 17.82
C ARG A 26 -4.38 -9.70 17.55
N THR A 27 -3.97 -8.72 18.35
CA THR A 27 -4.40 -7.32 18.15
C THR A 27 -3.82 -6.76 16.86
N ALA A 28 -2.52 -6.97 16.62
CA ALA A 28 -1.85 -6.57 15.38
C ALA A 28 -2.43 -7.33 14.18
N HIS A 29 -2.76 -8.61 14.36
CA HIS A 29 -3.34 -9.45 13.33
C HIS A 29 -4.70 -8.94 12.88
N MET A 30 -5.61 -8.68 13.82
CA MET A 30 -6.95 -8.15 13.52
C MET A 30 -6.88 -6.75 12.92
N ALA A 31 -5.98 -5.90 13.42
CA ALA A 31 -5.73 -4.58 12.82
C ALA A 31 -5.24 -4.69 11.36
N THR A 32 -4.42 -5.70 11.05
CA THR A 32 -3.93 -5.96 9.68
C THR A 32 -5.06 -6.44 8.77
N LEU A 33 -5.92 -7.34 9.24
CA LEU A 33 -7.09 -7.79 8.47
C LEU A 33 -8.08 -6.65 8.19
N ASN A 34 -8.34 -5.79 9.18
CA ASN A 34 -9.18 -4.62 8.97
C ASN A 34 -8.54 -3.59 8.02
N ARG A 35 -7.20 -3.54 7.94
CA ARG A 35 -6.49 -2.76 6.91
C ARG A 35 -6.69 -3.33 5.52
N TYR A 36 -6.63 -4.65 5.33
CA TYR A 36 -6.97 -5.27 4.05
C TYR A 36 -8.41 -4.95 3.65
N ARG A 37 -9.37 -5.17 4.56
CA ARG A 37 -10.79 -4.88 4.32
C ARG A 37 -11.00 -3.42 3.88
N PHE A 38 -10.36 -2.49 4.58
CA PHE A 38 -10.44 -1.06 4.25
C PHE A 38 -9.74 -0.72 2.94
N SER A 39 -8.64 -1.41 2.62
CA SER A 39 -7.91 -1.28 1.35
C SER A 39 -8.81 -1.64 0.18
N GLU A 40 -9.45 -2.82 0.19
CA GLU A 40 -10.28 -3.25 -0.95
C GLU A 40 -11.53 -2.38 -1.12
N GLN A 41 -12.12 -1.93 0.00
CA GLN A 41 -13.19 -0.95 -0.05
C GLN A 41 -12.72 0.38 -0.67
N ARG A 42 -11.49 0.80 -0.38
CA ARG A 42 -10.93 2.02 -0.95
C ARG A 42 -10.57 1.85 -2.42
N SER A 43 -10.03 0.70 -2.82
CA SER A 43 -9.80 0.33 -4.22
C SER A 43 -11.08 0.47 -5.04
N CYS A 44 -12.24 0.02 -4.54
CA CYS A 44 -13.54 0.22 -5.20
C CYS A 44 -13.81 1.70 -5.51
N LYS A 45 -13.56 2.59 -4.54
CA LYS A 45 -13.77 4.03 -4.69
C LYS A 45 -12.81 4.61 -5.74
N ASP A 46 -11.51 4.32 -5.61
CA ASP A 46 -10.48 4.90 -6.47
C ASP A 46 -10.63 4.41 -7.92
N LEU A 47 -11.03 3.15 -8.12
CA LEU A 47 -11.38 2.60 -9.44
C LEU A 47 -12.63 3.26 -10.04
N THR A 48 -13.63 3.58 -9.21
CA THR A 48 -14.83 4.29 -9.66
C THR A 48 -14.48 5.71 -10.11
N GLU A 49 -13.73 6.47 -9.29
CA GLU A 49 -13.25 7.81 -9.64
C GLU A 49 -12.40 7.77 -10.92
N THR A 50 -11.58 6.73 -11.07
CA THR A 50 -10.80 6.49 -12.29
C THR A 50 -11.69 6.32 -13.52
N ILE A 51 -12.73 5.48 -13.44
CA ILE A 51 -13.66 5.27 -14.56
C ILE A 51 -14.35 6.57 -14.96
N GLU A 52 -14.83 7.35 -13.99
CA GLU A 52 -15.43 8.67 -14.24
C GLU A 52 -14.44 9.60 -14.93
N ALA A 53 -13.20 9.60 -14.46
CA ALA A 53 -12.14 10.45 -14.99
C ALA A 53 -11.69 10.04 -16.40
N LEU A 54 -11.80 8.75 -16.77
CA LEU A 54 -11.57 8.26 -18.13
C LEU A 54 -12.71 8.63 -19.09
N ASN A 55 -13.89 8.99 -18.57
CA ASN A 55 -15.05 9.43 -19.34
C ASN A 55 -15.37 8.52 -20.54
N GLY A 56 -15.37 7.20 -20.30
CA GLY A 56 -15.68 6.19 -21.31
C GLY A 56 -14.52 5.77 -22.23
N GLU A 57 -13.34 6.40 -22.13
CA GLU A 57 -12.25 6.20 -23.09
C GLU A 57 -10.97 5.62 -22.45
N PRO A 58 -10.45 4.47 -22.93
CA PRO A 58 -11.04 3.58 -23.93
C PRO A 58 -12.13 2.65 -23.33
N PRO A 59 -13.20 2.29 -24.07
CA PRO A 59 -14.32 1.51 -23.54
C PRO A 59 -13.92 0.13 -22.96
N ALA A 60 -12.92 -0.51 -23.56
CA ALA A 60 -12.42 -1.79 -23.08
C ALA A 60 -11.75 -1.68 -21.71
N LEU A 61 -11.03 -0.58 -21.44
CA LEU A 61 -10.41 -0.34 -20.13
C LEU A 61 -11.50 -0.06 -19.09
N VAL A 62 -12.46 0.80 -19.41
CA VAL A 62 -13.60 1.11 -18.51
C VAL A 62 -14.37 -0.16 -18.14
N ARG A 63 -14.62 -1.04 -19.11
CA ARG A 63 -15.27 -2.34 -18.85
C ARG A 63 -14.44 -3.22 -17.92
N ASP A 64 -13.14 -3.36 -18.20
CA ASP A 64 -12.26 -4.19 -17.39
C ASP A 64 -12.16 -3.65 -15.94
N LEU A 65 -12.03 -2.32 -15.76
CA LEU A 65 -12.04 -1.67 -14.44
C LEU A 65 -13.39 -1.86 -13.71
N SER A 66 -14.51 -1.87 -14.43
CA SER A 66 -15.82 -2.12 -13.84
C SER A 66 -15.92 -3.54 -13.26
N HIS A 67 -15.35 -4.55 -13.93
CA HIS A 67 -15.26 -5.90 -13.37
C HIS A 67 -14.31 -5.96 -12.19
N HIS A 68 -13.19 -5.24 -12.25
CA HIS A 68 -12.24 -5.15 -11.14
C HIS A 68 -12.93 -4.62 -9.87
N ILE A 69 -13.76 -3.58 -9.96
CA ILE A 69 -14.57 -3.08 -8.83
C ILE A 69 -15.44 -4.19 -8.20
N VAL A 70 -16.02 -5.08 -9.02
CA VAL A 70 -16.86 -6.18 -8.51
C VAL A 70 -16.03 -7.20 -7.72
N ASP A 71 -14.80 -7.47 -8.15
CA ASP A 71 -13.88 -8.35 -7.43
C ASP A 71 -13.44 -7.69 -6.11
N GLU A 72 -13.02 -6.42 -6.13
CA GLU A 72 -12.63 -5.68 -4.92
C GLU A 72 -13.77 -5.59 -3.89
N ALA A 73 -15.00 -5.33 -4.36
CA ALA A 73 -16.16 -5.28 -3.49
C ALA A 73 -16.43 -6.64 -2.83
N ARG A 74 -16.16 -7.74 -3.55
CA ARG A 74 -16.28 -9.10 -3.04
C ARG A 74 -15.19 -9.41 -2.02
N HIS A 75 -13.94 -9.01 -2.27
CA HIS A 75 -12.84 -9.15 -1.33
C HIS A 75 -13.14 -8.40 -0.02
N ALA A 76 -13.57 -7.15 -0.13
CA ALA A 76 -13.98 -6.33 1.01
C ALA A 76 -15.12 -6.99 1.81
N ALA A 77 -16.12 -7.56 1.12
CA ALA A 77 -17.23 -8.26 1.75
C ALA A 77 -16.74 -9.49 2.55
N TRP A 78 -15.93 -10.36 1.93
CA TRP A 78 -15.39 -11.55 2.62
C TRP A 78 -14.57 -11.21 3.86
N LEU A 79 -13.73 -10.16 3.79
CA LEU A 79 -12.95 -9.70 4.93
C LEU A 79 -13.84 -9.04 6.00
N THR A 80 -14.92 -8.37 5.60
CA THR A 80 -15.90 -7.79 6.52
C THR A 80 -16.63 -8.91 7.28
N ASP A 81 -17.14 -9.90 6.57
CA ASP A 81 -17.82 -11.06 7.17
C ASP A 81 -16.90 -11.78 8.15
N LEU A 82 -15.65 -12.05 7.74
CA LEU A 82 -14.64 -12.66 8.61
C LEU A 82 -14.42 -11.86 9.90
N LEU A 83 -14.25 -10.54 9.81
CA LEU A 83 -14.03 -9.70 10.99
C LEU A 83 -15.26 -9.68 11.90
N CYS A 84 -16.47 -9.63 11.34
CA CYS A 84 -17.71 -9.73 12.10
C CYS A 84 -17.84 -11.08 12.81
N ASP A 85 -17.56 -12.19 12.13
CA ASP A 85 -17.61 -13.54 12.70
C ASP A 85 -16.59 -13.74 13.82
N LEU A 86 -15.44 -13.07 13.75
CA LEU A 86 -14.42 -13.04 14.79
C LEU A 86 -14.73 -12.06 15.94
N GLY A 87 -15.84 -11.32 15.86
CA GLY A 87 -16.26 -10.34 16.86
C GLY A 87 -15.43 -9.05 16.87
N GLU A 88 -14.75 -8.73 15.78
CA GLU A 88 -13.89 -7.56 15.65
C GLU A 88 -14.62 -6.32 15.14
N SER A 89 -14.05 -5.14 15.43
CA SER A 89 -14.56 -3.88 14.91
C SER A 89 -14.13 -3.65 13.46
N VAL A 90 -15.10 -3.30 12.60
CA VAL A 90 -14.90 -2.97 11.18
C VAL A 90 -14.78 -1.45 10.93
N GLY A 91 -14.45 -0.68 11.97
CA GLY A 91 -14.20 0.75 11.86
C GLY A 91 -13.00 1.09 10.97
N MET A 92 -12.75 2.39 10.77
CA MET A 92 -11.54 2.85 10.07
C MET A 92 -10.28 2.37 10.82
N PRO A 93 -9.34 1.67 10.16
CA PRO A 93 -8.12 1.21 10.82
C PRO A 93 -7.25 2.40 11.25
N PRO A 94 -6.54 2.32 12.39
CA PRO A 94 -5.74 3.42 12.90
C PRO A 94 -4.41 3.60 12.13
N GLY A 95 -3.93 4.85 12.04
CA GLY A 95 -2.67 5.25 11.40
C GLY A 95 -2.83 5.68 9.95
N GLY A 96 -1.87 6.46 9.41
CA GLY A 96 -1.87 6.86 8.01
C GLY A 96 -2.06 5.65 7.09
N VAL A 97 -3.09 5.69 6.26
CA VAL A 97 -3.41 4.59 5.35
C VAL A 97 -2.39 4.67 4.22
N TYR A 98 -1.72 3.55 3.93
CA TYR A 98 -0.79 3.42 2.80
C TYR A 98 -1.32 4.06 1.51
N ILE A 99 -2.62 3.92 1.26
CA ILE A 99 -3.32 4.48 0.10
C ILE A 99 -3.36 6.01 0.12
N ASP A 100 -3.52 6.64 1.28
CA ASP A 100 -3.51 8.10 1.40
C ASP A 100 -2.13 8.65 1.07
N GLU A 101 -1.08 8.00 1.57
CA GLU A 101 0.30 8.39 1.26
C GLU A 101 0.65 8.13 -0.21
N PHE A 102 0.18 7.02 -0.77
CA PHE A 102 0.32 6.73 -2.19
C PHE A 102 -0.30 7.85 -3.02
N THR A 103 -1.56 8.21 -2.73
CA THR A 103 -2.31 9.28 -3.40
C THR A 103 -1.59 10.62 -3.26
N ARG A 104 -1.07 10.93 -2.07
CA ARG A 104 -0.30 12.14 -1.80
C ARG A 104 0.96 12.23 -2.64
N LEU A 105 1.66 11.12 -2.85
CA LEU A 105 2.90 11.04 -3.63
C LEU A 105 2.69 11.02 -5.15
N VAL A 106 1.47 10.73 -5.63
CA VAL A 106 1.16 10.90 -7.04
C VAL A 106 1.27 12.39 -7.41
N PRO A 107 2.06 12.75 -8.46
CA PRO A 107 2.14 14.14 -8.90
C PRO A 107 0.78 14.67 -9.32
N SER A 108 0.52 15.95 -9.03
CA SER A 108 -0.63 16.66 -9.60
C SER A 108 -0.63 16.49 -11.14
N ALA A 109 -1.80 16.22 -11.73
CA ALA A 109 -1.92 15.74 -13.10
C ALA A 109 -1.19 16.63 -14.12
N THR A 110 -0.12 16.09 -14.71
CA THR A 110 0.58 16.64 -15.88
C THR A 110 0.21 15.92 -17.18
N GLU A 111 -0.65 14.90 -17.09
CA GLU A 111 -1.05 14.05 -18.20
C GLU A 111 -1.92 14.81 -19.20
N VAL A 112 -1.40 14.98 -20.41
CA VAL A 112 -2.01 15.82 -21.44
C VAL A 112 -3.01 15.04 -22.30
N THR A 113 -2.85 13.71 -22.39
CA THR A 113 -3.66 12.85 -23.26
C THR A 113 -4.41 11.77 -22.48
N ALA A 114 -5.54 11.31 -23.02
CA ALA A 114 -6.29 10.19 -22.45
C ALA A 114 -5.43 8.91 -22.35
N THR A 115 -4.51 8.71 -23.30
CA THR A 115 -3.57 7.57 -23.29
C THR A 115 -2.56 7.68 -22.15
N ASP A 116 -2.01 8.86 -21.90
CA ASP A 116 -1.06 9.07 -20.79
C ASP A 116 -1.76 8.86 -19.44
N LYS A 117 -3.02 9.32 -19.32
CA LYS A 117 -3.86 9.07 -18.15
C LYS A 117 -4.15 7.59 -17.92
N ALA A 118 -4.61 6.90 -18.96
CA ALA A 118 -4.85 5.45 -18.89
C ALA A 118 -3.57 4.68 -18.52
N LEU A 119 -2.42 5.10 -19.03
CA LEU A 119 -1.12 4.51 -18.67
C LEU A 119 -0.76 4.74 -17.20
N GLY A 120 -0.89 5.98 -16.71
CA GLY A 120 -0.62 6.32 -15.32
C GLY A 120 -1.49 5.52 -14.36
N THR A 121 -2.80 5.50 -14.63
CA THR A 121 -3.78 4.67 -13.92
C THR A 121 -3.39 3.19 -13.91
N LEU A 122 -3.13 2.59 -15.08
CA LEU A 122 -2.79 1.16 -15.17
C LEU A 122 -1.50 0.83 -14.44
N ALA A 123 -0.51 1.72 -14.48
CA ALA A 123 0.75 1.54 -13.76
C ALA A 123 0.54 1.63 -12.24
N ALA A 124 -0.25 2.60 -11.78
CA ALA A 124 -0.60 2.80 -10.37
C ALA A 124 -1.34 1.60 -9.77
N ILE A 125 -2.42 1.15 -10.43
CA ILE A 125 -3.19 -0.03 -10.02
C ILE A 125 -2.24 -1.23 -9.95
N ASN A 126 -1.54 -1.53 -11.04
CA ASN A 126 -0.71 -2.74 -11.12
C ASN A 126 0.43 -2.81 -10.09
N VAL A 127 0.94 -1.69 -9.56
CA VAL A 127 1.92 -1.75 -8.45
C VAL A 127 1.26 -1.96 -7.10
N ALA A 128 0.08 -1.38 -6.86
CA ALA A 128 -0.70 -1.61 -5.64
C ALA A 128 -1.15 -3.08 -5.54
N GLU A 129 -1.71 -3.63 -6.63
CA GLU A 129 -2.10 -5.05 -6.75
C GLU A 129 -0.93 -6.00 -6.44
N LYS A 130 0.28 -5.66 -6.92
CA LYS A 130 1.48 -6.47 -6.65
C LYS A 130 1.82 -6.49 -5.17
N ARG A 131 1.65 -5.35 -4.48
CA ARG A 131 1.89 -5.26 -3.04
C ARG A 131 0.85 -6.06 -2.26
N GLY A 132 -0.44 -5.91 -2.60
CA GLY A 132 -1.53 -6.69 -2.01
C GLY A 132 -1.27 -8.19 -2.14
N CYS A 133 -1.02 -8.65 -3.37
CA CYS A 133 -0.68 -10.04 -3.67
C CYS A 133 0.55 -10.55 -2.89
N GLU A 134 1.61 -9.74 -2.75
CA GLU A 134 2.80 -10.10 -1.95
C GLU A 134 2.44 -10.30 -0.48
N TYR A 135 1.65 -9.39 0.09
CA TYR A 135 1.21 -9.43 1.48
C TYR A 135 0.29 -10.62 1.75
N PHE A 136 -0.72 -10.85 0.93
CA PHE A 136 -1.60 -12.02 1.07
C PHE A 136 -0.83 -13.33 1.00
N ALA A 137 0.11 -13.46 0.04
CA ALA A 137 0.94 -14.65 -0.08
C ALA A 137 1.86 -14.83 1.15
N ALA A 138 2.43 -13.75 1.69
CA ALA A 138 3.23 -13.78 2.90
C ALA A 138 2.39 -14.13 4.14
N HIS A 139 1.13 -13.67 4.19
CA HIS A 139 0.21 -13.94 5.29
C HIS A 139 -0.16 -15.41 5.37
N ILE A 140 -0.53 -16.01 4.23
CA ILE A 140 -0.80 -17.44 4.14
C ILE A 140 0.42 -18.25 4.63
N ARG A 141 1.63 -17.89 4.16
CA ARG A 141 2.86 -18.57 4.61
C ARG A 141 3.15 -18.40 6.10
N ALA A 142 2.79 -17.27 6.69
CA ALA A 142 2.92 -17.05 8.14
C ALA A 142 1.90 -17.90 8.91
N LEU A 143 0.66 -17.96 8.43
CA LEU A 143 -0.42 -18.78 9.01
C LEU A 143 -0.17 -20.28 8.89
N ASP A 144 0.45 -20.74 7.80
CA ASP A 144 0.87 -22.14 7.62
C ASP A 144 1.86 -22.59 8.71
N LYS A 145 2.64 -21.67 9.28
CA LYS A 145 3.61 -21.93 10.36
C LYS A 145 3.03 -21.68 11.75
N ALA A 146 1.92 -20.97 11.84
CA ALA A 146 1.27 -20.62 13.11
C ALA A 146 0.45 -21.80 13.66
N PRO A 147 0.06 -21.77 14.95
CA PRO A 147 -0.88 -22.75 15.50
C PRO A 147 -2.18 -22.80 14.68
N GLN A 148 -2.62 -24.01 14.35
CA GLN A 148 -3.79 -24.26 13.51
C GLN A 148 -5.09 -24.18 14.32
N THR A 149 -5.37 -22.99 14.86
CA THR A 149 -6.64 -22.68 15.53
C THR A 149 -7.74 -22.42 14.51
N ALA A 150 -9.00 -22.54 14.92
CA ALA A 150 -10.15 -22.23 14.06
C ALA A 150 -10.09 -20.79 13.50
N GLU A 151 -9.68 -19.83 14.34
CA GLU A 151 -9.45 -18.43 13.92
C GLU A 151 -8.40 -18.33 12.81
N ASN A 152 -7.21 -18.91 13.00
CA ASN A 152 -6.14 -18.85 12.00
C ASN A 152 -6.51 -19.57 10.69
N GLN A 153 -7.26 -20.67 10.77
CA GLN A 153 -7.75 -21.38 9.60
C GLN A 153 -8.77 -20.55 8.83
N ALA A 154 -9.75 -19.93 9.51
CA ALA A 154 -10.75 -19.08 8.87
C ALA A 154 -10.10 -17.88 8.15
N ILE A 155 -9.10 -17.26 8.78
CA ILE A 155 -8.34 -16.15 8.19
C ILE A 155 -7.57 -16.61 6.95
N ARG A 156 -6.82 -17.70 7.08
CA ARG A 156 -6.02 -18.28 6.00
C ARG A 156 -6.90 -18.61 4.79
N ASP A 157 -8.03 -19.28 5.04
CA ASP A 157 -8.93 -19.72 3.99
C ASP A 157 -9.62 -18.54 3.30
N THR A 158 -9.91 -17.46 4.04
CA THR A 158 -10.44 -16.22 3.45
C THR A 158 -9.40 -15.55 2.55
N ILE A 159 -8.15 -15.40 3.01
CA ILE A 159 -7.07 -14.82 2.20
C ILE A 159 -6.77 -15.71 0.97
N ALA A 160 -6.85 -17.04 1.13
CA ALA A 160 -6.63 -17.99 0.03
C ALA A 160 -7.72 -17.93 -1.05
N LYS A 161 -8.94 -17.44 -0.72
CA LYS A 161 -9.99 -17.16 -1.71
C LYS A 161 -9.69 -15.90 -2.53
N ILE A 162 -9.12 -14.87 -1.88
CA ILE A 162 -8.80 -13.57 -2.49
C ILE A 162 -7.58 -13.66 -3.40
N LEU A 163 -6.49 -14.29 -2.92
CA LEU A 163 -5.19 -14.29 -3.60
C LEU A 163 -5.21 -14.67 -5.11
N PRO A 164 -6.01 -15.65 -5.57
CA PRO A 164 -6.08 -15.96 -7.00
C PRO A 164 -6.66 -14.84 -7.87
N GLU A 165 -7.63 -14.08 -7.33
CA GLU A 165 -8.28 -12.94 -8.00
C GLU A 165 -7.27 -11.77 -8.13
N GLU A 166 -6.61 -11.40 -7.02
CA GLU A 166 -5.50 -10.42 -6.96
C GLU A 166 -4.38 -10.74 -7.95
N ALA A 167 -3.94 -12.01 -7.96
CA ALA A 167 -2.92 -12.45 -8.91
C ALA A 167 -3.42 -12.35 -10.36
N GLY A 168 -4.74 -12.46 -10.57
CA GLY A 168 -5.43 -12.19 -11.83
C GLY A 168 -5.32 -10.73 -12.24
N HIS A 169 -5.62 -9.80 -11.33
CA HIS A 169 -5.50 -8.36 -11.56
C HIS A 169 -4.07 -7.95 -11.92
N VAL A 170 -3.06 -8.46 -11.18
CA VAL A 170 -1.63 -8.26 -11.52
C VAL A 170 -1.31 -8.77 -12.93
N ARG A 171 -1.78 -9.97 -13.31
CA ARG A 171 -1.52 -10.53 -14.64
C ARG A 171 -2.19 -9.70 -15.74
N TRP A 172 -3.41 -9.23 -15.48
CA TRP A 172 -4.15 -8.37 -16.40
C TRP A 172 -3.43 -7.02 -16.58
N GLY A 173 -3.05 -6.34 -15.50
CA GLY A 173 -2.36 -5.05 -15.54
C GLY A 173 -1.02 -5.14 -16.27
N ASN A 174 -0.20 -6.16 -15.98
CA ASN A 174 1.05 -6.40 -16.71
C ASN A 174 0.82 -6.63 -18.21
N ARG A 175 -0.25 -7.34 -18.60
CA ARG A 175 -0.60 -7.58 -20.00
C ARG A 175 -1.00 -6.29 -20.71
N LYS A 176 -1.87 -5.48 -20.10
CA LYS A 176 -2.29 -4.19 -20.65
C LYS A 176 -1.12 -3.23 -20.85
N LEU A 177 -0.23 -3.14 -19.87
CA LEU A 177 1.00 -2.34 -19.99
C LEU A 177 1.92 -2.86 -21.11
N ALA A 178 2.03 -4.18 -21.28
CA ALA A 178 2.80 -4.77 -22.37
C ALA A 178 2.18 -4.50 -23.75
N GLU A 179 0.85 -4.56 -23.87
CA GLU A 179 0.10 -4.21 -25.08
C GLU A 179 0.35 -2.74 -25.47
N LEU A 180 0.29 -1.80 -24.51
CA LEU A 180 0.63 -0.39 -24.74
C LEU A 180 2.09 -0.22 -25.20
N ALA A 181 3.03 -0.92 -24.57
CA ALA A 181 4.46 -0.85 -24.91
C ALA A 181 4.81 -1.41 -26.30
N GLN A 182 3.90 -2.18 -26.92
CA GLN A 182 4.07 -2.72 -28.27
C GLN A 182 3.60 -1.75 -29.37
N GLN A 183 2.83 -0.72 -29.03
CA GLN A 183 2.26 0.21 -30.02
C GLN A 183 3.32 1.03 -30.76
N SER A 184 4.36 1.49 -30.05
CA SER A 184 5.47 2.23 -30.65
C SER A 184 6.70 2.24 -29.73
N PRO A 185 7.91 2.54 -30.25
CA PRO A 185 9.10 2.75 -29.42
C PRO A 185 8.92 3.87 -28.39
N GLU A 186 8.18 4.92 -28.72
CA GLU A 186 7.85 6.01 -27.80
C GLU A 186 6.97 5.51 -26.65
N MET A 187 5.89 4.79 -26.96
CA MET A 187 5.00 4.21 -25.95
C MET A 187 5.71 3.21 -25.04
N ARG A 188 6.67 2.45 -25.59
CA ARG A 188 7.52 1.57 -24.76
C ARG A 188 8.29 2.36 -23.71
N THR A 189 8.91 3.47 -24.11
CA THR A 189 9.64 4.35 -23.17
C THR A 189 8.70 4.92 -22.11
N LYS A 190 7.52 5.41 -22.52
CA LYS A 190 6.50 5.92 -21.58
C LYS A 190 6.06 4.86 -20.58
N VAL A 191 5.80 3.63 -21.03
CA VAL A 191 5.40 2.52 -20.15
C VAL A 191 6.48 2.19 -19.13
N GLU A 192 7.74 2.11 -19.55
CA GLU A 192 8.84 1.83 -18.62
C GLU A 192 9.06 2.97 -17.62
N GLN A 193 8.92 4.23 -18.05
CA GLN A 193 8.95 5.39 -17.15
C GLN A 193 7.81 5.35 -16.14
N ALA A 194 6.58 5.07 -16.59
CA ALA A 194 5.43 4.95 -15.70
C ALA A 194 5.62 3.83 -14.67
N LYS A 195 6.09 2.66 -15.09
CA LYS A 195 6.40 1.55 -14.16
C LYS A 195 7.43 1.96 -13.11
N GLN A 196 8.51 2.64 -13.51
CA GLN A 196 9.55 3.09 -12.58
C GLN A 196 9.01 4.13 -11.59
N LYS A 197 8.26 5.13 -12.09
CA LYS A 197 7.62 6.17 -11.28
C LYS A 197 6.68 5.58 -10.23
N TYR A 198 5.71 4.78 -10.66
CA TYR A 198 4.72 4.23 -9.73
C TYR A 198 5.30 3.18 -8.80
N MET A 199 6.33 2.43 -9.20
CA MET A 199 7.07 1.56 -8.28
C MET A 199 7.78 2.35 -7.18
N ALA A 200 8.39 3.50 -7.50
CA ALA A 200 9.03 4.36 -6.51
C ALA A 200 8.00 4.99 -5.56
N ILE A 201 6.86 5.44 -6.09
CA ILE A 201 5.74 5.96 -5.29
C ILE A 201 5.19 4.89 -4.34
N GLU A 202 4.95 3.68 -4.86
CA GLU A 202 4.48 2.52 -4.09
C GLU A 202 5.41 2.22 -2.93
N GLN A 203 6.70 2.09 -3.21
CA GLN A 203 7.71 1.78 -2.21
C GLN A 203 7.82 2.90 -1.15
N ALA A 204 7.77 4.17 -1.57
CA ALA A 204 7.79 5.31 -0.67
C ALA A 204 6.56 5.35 0.26
N ALA A 205 5.37 5.07 -0.29
CA ALA A 205 4.14 5.00 0.48
C ALA A 205 4.16 3.84 1.49
N PHE A 206 4.66 2.68 1.06
CA PHE A 206 4.84 1.51 1.88
C PHE A 206 5.77 1.76 3.07
N GLU A 207 6.94 2.36 2.82
CA GLU A 207 7.91 2.70 3.86
C GLU A 207 7.37 3.72 4.87
N SER A 208 6.56 4.68 4.39
CA SER A 208 5.94 5.69 5.25
C SER A 208 4.91 5.10 6.22
N GLY A 209 4.37 3.90 5.93
CA GLY A 209 3.54 3.13 6.86
C GLY A 209 4.31 2.57 8.06
N MET A 210 5.64 2.51 7.97
CA MET A 210 6.55 2.07 9.04
C MET A 210 7.13 3.24 9.85
N ASP A 211 6.83 4.48 9.45
CA ASP A 211 7.38 5.71 10.02
C ASP A 211 6.63 6.15 11.28
N ILE A 212 6.82 5.44 12.39
CA ILE A 212 6.31 5.88 13.71
C ILE A 212 7.46 6.46 14.57
N LEU A 213 8.71 6.19 14.18
CA LEU A 213 9.93 6.52 14.92
C LEU A 213 10.53 7.87 14.53
N ALA A 214 11.41 8.41 15.38
CA ALA A 214 12.21 9.60 15.05
C ALA A 214 13.01 9.43 13.75
N GLY A 215 13.17 10.51 12.98
CA GLY A 215 13.83 10.51 11.67
C GLY A 215 12.92 10.07 10.50
N ALA A 216 11.64 9.81 10.75
CA ALA A 216 10.64 9.57 9.72
C ALA A 216 10.54 10.72 8.71
N GLU A 217 10.62 11.96 9.19
CA GLU A 217 10.59 13.15 8.34
C GLU A 217 11.73 13.15 7.32
N LEU A 218 12.95 12.77 7.73
CA LEU A 218 14.11 12.64 6.84
C LEU A 218 13.93 11.49 5.83
N ARG A 219 13.38 10.36 6.25
CA ARG A 219 13.09 9.23 5.34
C ARG A 219 12.01 9.59 4.32
N ARG A 220 10.94 10.28 4.73
CA ARG A 220 9.91 10.79 3.84
C ARG A 220 10.47 11.79 2.82
N MET A 221 11.37 12.67 3.24
CA MET A 221 12.09 13.55 2.30
C MET A 221 12.94 12.76 1.31
N GLU A 222 13.72 11.79 1.78
CA GLU A 222 14.53 10.91 0.92
C GLU A 222 13.65 10.19 -0.11
N ASN A 223 12.46 9.75 0.30
CA ASN A 223 11.49 9.09 -0.56
C ASN A 223 10.88 10.04 -1.60
N VAL A 224 10.56 11.28 -1.23
CA VAL A 224 10.17 12.31 -2.20
C VAL A 224 11.27 12.55 -3.24
N LEU A 225 12.53 12.62 -2.82
CA LEU A 225 13.67 12.78 -3.75
C LEU A 225 13.80 11.58 -4.70
N LYS A 226 13.70 10.34 -4.19
CA LYS A 226 13.72 9.12 -5.00
C LYS A 226 12.60 9.11 -6.04
N VAL A 227 11.38 9.52 -5.68
CA VAL A 227 10.29 9.65 -6.65
C VAL A 227 10.63 10.72 -7.68
N ALA A 228 11.13 11.88 -7.28
CA ALA A 228 11.49 12.95 -8.19
C ALA A 228 12.55 12.53 -9.22
N GLU A 229 13.49 11.65 -8.84
CA GLU A 229 14.51 11.10 -9.77
C GLU A 229 13.91 10.28 -10.91
N THR A 230 12.73 9.68 -10.71
CA THR A 230 12.01 8.93 -11.75
C THR A 230 11.26 9.83 -12.73
N LEU A 231 11.03 11.10 -12.38
CA LEU A 231 10.30 12.05 -13.22
C LEU A 231 11.20 12.67 -14.29
N PRO A 232 10.61 13.11 -15.42
CA PRO A 232 11.31 13.96 -16.39
C PRO A 232 11.90 15.19 -15.72
N VAL A 233 13.09 15.62 -16.16
CA VAL A 233 13.87 16.69 -15.49
C VAL A 233 13.07 17.98 -15.31
N TRP A 234 12.18 18.31 -16.25
CA TRP A 234 11.35 19.52 -16.20
C TRP A 234 10.18 19.43 -15.21
N GLU A 235 9.73 18.24 -14.81
CA GLU A 235 8.63 18.05 -13.85
C GLU A 235 9.14 18.06 -12.39
N ARG A 236 10.43 17.76 -12.18
CA ARG A 236 11.03 17.65 -10.84
C ARG A 236 10.87 18.90 -9.98
N PRO A 237 11.14 20.13 -10.47
CA PRO A 237 11.04 21.33 -9.63
C PRO A 237 9.64 21.53 -9.07
N GLN A 238 8.60 21.37 -9.90
CA GLN A 238 7.21 21.50 -9.47
C GLN A 238 6.84 20.40 -8.46
N TYR A 239 7.19 19.15 -8.75
CA TYR A 239 6.93 18.04 -7.85
C TYR A 239 7.59 18.24 -6.47
N LEU A 240 8.84 18.71 -6.44
CA LEU A 240 9.55 18.97 -5.19
C LEU A 240 8.95 20.15 -4.41
N LEU A 241 8.57 21.24 -5.10
CA LEU A 241 7.89 22.38 -4.47
C LEU A 241 6.55 21.97 -3.83
N GLU A 242 5.84 21.05 -4.47
CA GLU A 242 4.55 20.53 -3.98
C GLU A 242 4.76 19.56 -2.80
N LYS A 243 5.63 18.55 -2.94
CA LYS A 243 5.66 17.41 -2.02
C LYS A 243 6.67 17.54 -0.87
N LEU A 244 7.74 18.34 -1.01
CA LEU A 244 8.72 18.51 0.09
C LEU A 244 8.13 19.20 1.32
N PRO A 245 7.35 20.30 1.20
CA PRO A 245 6.74 20.94 2.38
C PRO A 245 5.84 19.99 3.14
N GLU A 246 5.03 19.19 2.44
CA GLU A 246 4.16 18.18 3.04
C GLU A 246 4.94 17.09 3.77
N ALA A 247 6.05 16.61 3.19
CA ALA A 247 6.91 15.60 3.81
C ALA A 247 7.65 16.11 5.05
N LEU A 248 8.00 17.40 5.08
CA LEU A 248 8.68 18.06 6.20
C LEU A 248 7.75 18.38 7.36
N LEU A 249 6.57 18.95 7.07
CA LEU A 249 5.60 19.33 8.09
C LEU A 249 4.84 18.10 8.62
N ALA A 250 4.58 17.13 7.75
CA ALA A 250 3.99 15.83 8.03
C ALA A 250 2.86 15.84 9.09
N PRO A 251 1.79 16.65 8.94
CA PRO A 251 0.75 16.79 9.95
C PRO A 251 0.08 15.45 10.31
N ASP A 252 -0.13 14.57 9.34
CA ASP A 252 -0.71 13.24 9.56
C ASP A 252 0.23 12.30 10.32
N LEU A 253 1.55 12.45 10.14
CA LEU A 253 2.55 11.74 10.93
C LEU A 253 2.48 12.19 12.40
N GLN A 254 2.40 13.49 12.65
CA GLN A 254 2.27 14.00 14.02
C GLN A 254 0.97 13.54 14.67
N ARG A 255 -0.15 13.52 13.92
CA ARG A 255 -1.43 12.98 14.40
C ARG A 255 -1.34 11.48 14.72
N THR A 256 -0.76 10.68 13.81
CA THR A 256 -0.57 9.24 14.03
C THR A 256 0.30 8.96 15.26
N ARG A 257 1.36 9.75 15.45
CA ARG A 257 2.22 9.68 16.63
C ARG A 257 1.47 9.99 17.92
N LEU A 258 0.65 11.04 17.94
CA LEU A 258 -0.21 11.37 19.08
C LEU A 258 -1.19 10.24 19.40
N ASP A 259 -1.85 9.67 18.39
CA ASP A 259 -2.78 8.55 18.58
C ASP A 259 -2.08 7.31 19.15
N VAL A 260 -0.89 6.98 18.64
CA VAL A 260 -0.08 5.87 19.15
C VAL A 260 0.37 6.13 20.59
N LEU A 261 0.85 7.34 20.89
CA LEU A 261 1.26 7.74 22.24
C LEU A 261 0.07 7.65 23.21
N GLN A 262 -1.10 8.14 22.81
CA GLN A 262 -2.32 8.12 23.62
C GLN A 262 -2.79 6.68 23.90
N LYS A 263 -2.77 5.79 22.90
CA LYS A 263 -3.13 4.38 23.07
C LYS A 263 -2.11 3.63 23.94
N ALA A 264 -0.82 3.88 23.74
CA ALA A 264 0.23 3.24 24.53
C ALA A 264 0.15 3.68 26.01
N TRP A 265 -0.10 4.96 26.27
CA TRP A 265 -0.38 5.50 27.60
C TRP A 265 -1.60 4.87 28.26
N GLN A 266 -2.72 4.79 27.53
CA GLN A 266 -3.97 4.21 28.06
C GLN A 266 -3.85 2.72 28.36
N ARG A 267 -3.01 1.99 27.63
CA ARG A 267 -2.83 0.54 27.81
C ARG A 267 -1.91 0.20 28.97
N ASP A 268 -0.75 0.85 29.08
CA ASP A 268 0.23 0.59 30.13
C ASP A 268 1.12 1.83 30.38
N PRO A 269 0.73 2.72 31.32
CA PRO A 269 1.44 3.95 31.64
C PRO A 269 2.89 3.74 32.10
N VAL A 270 3.19 2.59 32.71
CA VAL A 270 4.52 2.29 33.26
C VAL A 270 5.46 1.81 32.15
N ALA A 271 5.00 0.91 31.27
CA ALA A 271 5.75 0.51 30.09
C ALA A 271 5.94 1.68 29.10
N PHE A 272 4.98 2.60 29.04
CA PHE A 272 5.06 3.80 28.23
C PHE A 272 6.29 4.66 28.57
N PHE A 273 6.47 5.02 29.85
CA PHE A 273 7.61 5.85 30.27
C PHE A 273 8.94 5.08 30.25
N SER A 274 8.92 3.80 30.60
CA SER A 274 10.16 3.02 30.76
C SER A 274 10.72 2.43 29.45
N LYS A 275 9.88 2.22 28.42
CA LYS A 275 10.29 1.55 27.16
C LYS A 275 9.88 2.32 25.91
N PHE A 276 8.63 2.80 25.85
CA PHE A 276 8.09 3.42 24.64
C PHE A 276 8.67 4.82 24.38
N LEU A 277 8.67 5.71 25.39
CA LEU A 277 9.22 7.07 25.27
C LEU A 277 10.69 7.06 24.84
N PRO A 278 11.58 6.26 25.45
CA PRO A 278 12.98 6.18 25.04
C PRO A 278 13.14 5.73 23.58
N MET A 279 12.43 4.68 23.15
CA MET A 279 12.46 4.17 21.77
C MET A 279 11.97 5.21 20.77
N PHE A 280 10.91 5.93 21.13
CA PHE A 280 10.30 6.96 20.30
C PHE A 280 11.24 8.15 20.09
N LEU A 281 11.96 8.57 21.13
CA LEU A 281 12.92 9.67 21.09
C LEU A 281 14.27 9.28 20.48
N SER A 282 14.70 8.02 20.62
CA SER A 282 16.01 7.54 20.13
C SER A 282 16.00 7.06 18.67
N GLY A 283 14.81 6.89 18.07
CA GLY A 283 14.65 6.49 16.66
C GLY A 283 15.15 5.08 16.33
N THR A 284 15.45 4.25 17.34
CA THR A 284 15.99 2.90 17.19
C THR A 284 15.21 1.92 18.06
N PRO A 285 14.74 0.78 17.53
CA PRO A 285 14.24 -0.30 18.36
C PRO A 285 15.41 -0.78 19.23
N GLN A 286 15.33 -0.59 20.55
CA GLN A 286 16.26 -1.27 21.45
C GLN A 286 16.00 -2.77 21.30
N THR A 287 16.97 -3.48 20.72
CA THR A 287 17.02 -4.94 20.82
C THR A 287 17.13 -5.29 22.30
N ALA A 288 16.05 -5.80 22.86
CA ALA A 288 16.09 -6.39 24.20
C ALA A 288 17.03 -7.59 24.17
N ALA A 289 18.10 -7.51 24.95
CA ALA A 289 18.83 -8.67 25.45
C ALA A 289 18.03 -9.30 26.60
#